data_AF-A0AAV5TU60-F1
#
_entry.id   AF-A0AAV5TU60-F1
#
_cell.length_a   1.000
_cell.length_b   1.000
_cell.length_c   1.000
_cell.angle_alpha   90.00
_cell.angle_beta   90.00
_cell.angle_gamma   90.00
#
_symmetry.space_group_name_H-M   'P 1'
#
loop_
_entity.id
_entity.type
_entity.pdbx_description
1 polymer ?
#
loop_
_entity_poly.entity_id
_entity_poly.type
_entity_poly.pdbx_seq_one_letter_code
_entity_poly.pdbx_strand_id
1 'polypeptide(L)'
;MTNRVGLALLRLLSPQELIEAFLKHREKAVDFARLLSAFYLDFPLLLPSDDSVRLPTLFAWSELSAQDASSYASIDRSELAARLPTCYSPKLPTVILARAGFVLEAILYTDHFADRRSTVMLRMYGDINYGLTLTKQYCSDLISDTLSRSINAIVGAPAHYETTIERIEENVVQSLLELDIVTNEPYIVRLETQIINKMEFLFAQLNVLVREEHLLPRPPLYCKHMFTASDSLSEEEVIHLKLHAYLRLFIHSLTKTNRLEDELNKTLSVLAQYDFVFQSAKPSLQSNLVSNLMRLILVVLRLIYRDESSVAAKTKSKKSSDILQLYQSLLTDDENESDLKPFERFFALARETDAAHVRLFSEWLRSKANHGNSNLQPYDRTTREMWYESVIGSLAAQHHSAPLSTPRADTSDCLWLLSKIGEDVKVDTRRFDQMLFVSDYWTAYQSSAEGGLITLRLHLTPGDLCAPR
;
A
#
# COMPACT_ATOMS: atom_id res chain seq x y z
N MET A 1 10.34 48.42 -20.31
CA MET A 1 10.87 48.45 -18.93
C MET A 1 11.17 47.01 -18.56
N THR A 2 12.45 46.65 -18.49
CA THR A 2 12.91 45.31 -18.15
C THR A 2 12.49 44.96 -16.72
N ASN A 3 11.89 43.79 -16.56
CA ASN A 3 11.23 43.31 -15.35
C ASN A 3 12.26 43.11 -14.21
N ARG A 4 12.60 44.18 -13.49
CA ARG A 4 13.65 44.22 -12.43
C ARG A 4 13.34 43.30 -11.25
N VAL A 5 12.07 42.97 -11.03
CA VAL A 5 11.61 42.11 -9.94
C VAL A 5 11.71 40.63 -10.29
N GLY A 6 11.28 40.23 -11.50
CA GLY A 6 11.54 38.87 -11.98
C GLY A 6 13.03 38.50 -11.93
N LEU A 7 13.91 39.48 -12.14
CA LEU A 7 15.37 39.35 -11.97
C LEU A 7 15.80 39.11 -10.50
N ALA A 8 15.02 39.54 -9.51
CA ALA A 8 15.31 39.32 -8.09
C ALA A 8 15.00 37.89 -7.62
N LEU A 9 14.01 37.22 -8.24
CA LEU A 9 13.78 35.80 -8.00
C LEU A 9 14.84 34.94 -8.71
N LEU A 10 15.22 35.32 -9.94
CA LEU A 10 16.29 34.65 -10.70
C LEU A 10 17.69 34.84 -10.09
N ARG A 11 17.86 35.84 -9.23
CA ARG A 11 19.07 36.03 -8.40
C ARG A 11 19.32 34.84 -7.48
N LEU A 12 18.25 34.22 -6.97
CA LEU A 12 18.29 33.01 -6.15
C LEU A 12 18.75 31.75 -6.91
N LEU A 13 19.07 31.85 -8.21
CA LEU A 13 19.91 30.87 -8.89
C LEU A 13 21.34 30.83 -8.34
N SER A 14 21.77 31.82 -7.54
CA SER A 14 22.97 31.72 -6.71
C SER A 14 22.64 30.96 -5.41
N PRO A 15 23.31 29.83 -5.11
CA PRO A 15 23.11 29.10 -3.86
C PRO A 15 23.28 29.96 -2.61
N GLN A 16 24.24 30.90 -2.63
CA GLN A 16 24.48 31.79 -1.51
C GLN A 16 23.32 32.77 -1.29
N GLU A 17 22.74 33.29 -2.37
CA GLU A 17 21.60 34.20 -2.28
C GLU A 17 20.34 33.45 -1.83
N LEU A 18 20.17 32.18 -2.24
CA LEU A 18 19.08 31.34 -1.74
C LEU A 18 19.20 31.05 -0.23
N ILE A 19 20.41 30.77 0.27
CA ILE A 19 20.63 30.62 1.73
C ILE A 19 20.25 31.90 2.47
N GLU A 20 20.72 33.06 1.98
CA GLU A 20 20.42 34.35 2.61
C GLU A 20 18.92 34.65 2.57
N ALA A 21 18.27 34.38 1.44
CA ALA A 21 16.82 34.50 1.31
C ALA A 21 16.10 33.58 2.30
N PHE A 22 16.50 32.31 2.44
CA PHE A 22 15.84 31.40 3.38
C PHE A 22 15.94 31.89 4.83
N LEU A 23 17.10 32.45 5.22
CA LEU A 23 17.37 32.92 6.58
C LEU A 23 16.71 34.27 6.90
N LYS A 24 16.64 35.19 5.94
CA LYS A 24 16.21 36.59 6.18
C LYS A 24 14.88 36.97 5.51
N HIS A 25 14.54 36.32 4.41
CA HIS A 25 13.40 36.60 3.53
C HIS A 25 12.73 35.30 3.09
N ARG A 26 12.34 34.48 4.08
CA ARG A 26 11.88 33.08 3.90
C ARG A 26 10.80 32.96 2.84
N GLU A 27 9.97 33.99 2.72
CA GLU A 27 8.90 34.09 1.75
C GLU A 27 9.40 34.16 0.29
N LYS A 28 10.55 34.80 0.02
CA LYS A 28 11.19 34.79 -1.30
C LYS A 28 11.77 33.42 -1.64
N ALA A 29 12.31 32.71 -0.66
CA ALA A 29 12.78 31.33 -0.84
C ALA A 29 11.61 30.38 -1.17
N VAL A 30 10.44 30.59 -0.56
CA VAL A 30 9.21 29.82 -0.88
C VAL A 30 8.75 30.09 -2.31
N ASP A 31 8.71 31.36 -2.74
CA ASP A 31 8.35 31.69 -4.12
C ASP A 31 9.34 31.06 -5.11
N PHE A 32 10.63 31.06 -4.78
CA PHE A 32 11.64 30.40 -5.60
C PHE A 32 11.44 28.89 -5.66
N ALA A 33 11.10 28.26 -4.53
CA ALA A 33 10.76 26.84 -4.50
C ALA A 33 9.52 26.51 -5.34
N ARG A 34 8.51 27.40 -5.38
CA ARG A 34 7.35 27.26 -6.27
C ARG A 34 7.74 27.37 -7.75
N LEU A 35 8.61 28.31 -8.11
CA LEU A 35 9.16 28.42 -9.47
C LEU A 35 9.94 27.15 -9.86
N LEU A 36 10.80 26.65 -8.97
CA LEU A 36 11.52 25.40 -9.21
C LEU A 36 10.58 24.19 -9.31
N SER A 37 9.54 24.14 -8.49
CA SER A 37 8.51 23.10 -8.58
C SER A 37 7.83 23.12 -9.95
N ALA A 38 7.40 24.30 -10.41
CA ALA A 38 6.85 24.48 -11.75
C ALA A 38 7.86 24.09 -12.85
N PHE A 39 9.15 24.30 -12.61
CA PHE A 39 10.21 23.84 -13.51
C PHE A 39 10.25 22.32 -13.64
N TYR A 40 10.23 21.57 -12.53
CA TYR A 40 10.30 20.10 -12.58
C TYR A 40 8.98 19.42 -12.93
N LEU A 41 7.84 20.05 -12.63
CA LEU A 41 6.50 19.53 -12.97
C LEU A 41 6.04 19.88 -14.40
N ASP A 42 6.88 20.55 -15.17
CA ASP A 42 6.56 21.08 -16.50
C ASP A 42 5.35 22.05 -16.53
N PHE A 43 5.12 22.78 -15.43
CA PHE A 43 4.10 23.83 -15.38
C PHE A 43 4.59 25.13 -16.05
N PRO A 44 3.69 26.05 -16.42
CA PRO A 44 4.07 27.37 -16.92
C PRO A 44 5.00 28.10 -15.94
N LEU A 45 6.12 28.63 -16.43
CA LEU A 45 7.10 29.35 -15.63
C LEU A 45 6.72 30.82 -15.53
N LEU A 46 6.40 31.26 -14.31
CA LEU A 46 5.89 32.58 -14.04
C LEU A 46 6.88 33.36 -13.15
N LEU A 47 7.07 34.64 -13.48
CA LEU A 47 7.72 35.60 -12.59
C LEU A 47 6.73 36.65 -12.15
N PRO A 48 6.78 37.07 -10.87
CA PRO A 48 6.01 38.22 -10.42
C PRO A 48 6.48 39.48 -11.16
N SER A 49 5.51 40.30 -11.58
CA SER A 49 5.78 41.56 -12.27
C SER A 49 6.20 42.69 -11.32
N ASP A 50 5.93 42.55 -10.02
CA ASP A 50 6.27 43.50 -8.96
C ASP A 50 6.64 42.77 -7.65
N ASP A 51 7.49 43.38 -6.81
CA ASP A 51 8.06 42.78 -5.58
C ASP A 51 6.97 42.55 -4.52
N SER A 52 5.84 43.23 -4.66
CA SER A 52 4.63 43.06 -3.85
C SER A 52 3.80 41.83 -4.23
N VAL A 53 4.00 41.29 -5.44
CA VAL A 53 3.22 40.17 -5.99
C VAL A 53 3.94 38.86 -5.67
N ARG A 54 3.21 37.94 -5.03
CA ARG A 54 3.70 36.62 -4.68
C ARG A 54 3.38 35.63 -5.77
N LEU A 55 4.22 34.61 -5.93
CA LEU A 55 3.85 33.48 -6.77
C LEU A 55 2.67 32.70 -6.16
N PRO A 56 1.74 32.21 -7.00
CA PRO A 56 0.60 31.44 -6.54
C PRO A 56 1.07 30.16 -5.85
N THR A 57 0.26 29.63 -4.93
CA THR A 57 0.54 28.31 -4.35
C THR A 57 0.53 27.25 -5.45
N LEU A 58 1.21 26.12 -5.21
CA LEU A 58 1.20 25.02 -6.19
C LEU A 58 -0.23 24.49 -6.47
N PHE A 59 -1.13 24.58 -5.50
CA PHE A 59 -2.56 24.26 -5.69
C PHE A 59 -3.25 25.19 -6.68
N ALA A 60 -2.99 26.50 -6.58
CA ALA A 60 -3.58 27.48 -7.47
C ALA A 60 -2.90 27.51 -8.84
N TRP A 61 -1.65 27.04 -8.95
CA TRP A 61 -0.85 27.08 -10.17
C TRP A 61 -1.50 26.32 -11.34
N SER A 62 -2.12 25.17 -11.05
CA SER A 62 -2.84 24.36 -12.05
C SER A 62 -4.18 24.97 -12.47
N GLU A 63 -4.70 25.93 -11.71
CA GLU A 63 -6.04 26.52 -11.88
C GLU A 63 -6.00 27.99 -12.31
N LEU A 64 -4.81 28.51 -12.63
CA LEU A 64 -4.64 29.92 -13.01
C LEU A 64 -5.50 30.27 -14.23
N SER A 65 -6.42 31.22 -14.04
CA SER A 65 -7.19 31.78 -15.15
C SER A 65 -6.28 32.66 -16.03
N ALA A 66 -6.70 32.88 -17.29
CA ALA A 66 -5.98 33.78 -18.20
C ALA A 66 -5.88 35.22 -17.65
N GLN A 67 -6.83 35.63 -16.79
CA GLN A 67 -6.84 36.95 -16.16
C GLN A 67 -5.83 37.03 -15.01
N ASP A 68 -5.70 35.98 -14.20
CA ASP A 68 -4.70 35.90 -13.13
C ASP A 68 -3.28 35.80 -13.69
N ALA A 69 -3.11 35.10 -14.82
CA ALA A 69 -1.85 34.96 -15.54
C ALA A 69 -1.28 36.32 -16.02
N SER A 70 -2.13 37.33 -16.25
CA SER A 70 -1.70 38.65 -16.73
C SER A 70 -0.84 39.45 -15.73
N SER A 71 -0.86 39.05 -14.45
CA SER A 71 -0.02 39.65 -13.40
C SER A 71 1.42 39.11 -13.41
N TYR A 72 1.72 38.11 -14.24
CA TYR A 72 3.00 37.42 -14.29
C TYR A 72 3.65 37.53 -15.66
N ALA A 73 4.99 37.60 -15.67
CA ALA A 73 5.76 37.43 -16.88
C ALA A 73 6.13 35.96 -17.08
N SER A 74 5.98 35.46 -18.31
CA SER A 74 6.42 34.10 -18.66
C SER A 74 7.94 34.05 -18.85
N ILE A 75 8.58 32.96 -18.41
CA ILE A 75 10.00 32.67 -18.67
C ILE A 75 10.11 31.50 -19.63
N ASP A 76 11.11 31.57 -20.51
CA ASP A 76 11.51 30.41 -21.29
C ASP A 76 12.17 29.32 -20.42
N ARG A 77 11.70 28.08 -20.55
CA ARG A 77 12.22 26.94 -19.78
C ARG A 77 13.67 26.63 -20.13
N SER A 78 14.06 26.77 -21.39
CA SER A 78 15.44 26.47 -21.81
C SER A 78 16.43 27.49 -21.26
N GLU A 79 16.03 28.76 -21.15
CA GLU A 79 16.81 29.80 -20.50
C GLU A 79 17.02 29.51 -19.00
N LEU A 80 15.95 29.14 -18.29
CA LEU A 80 16.05 28.79 -16.87
C LEU A 80 16.91 27.53 -16.67
N ALA A 81 16.73 26.51 -17.50
CA ALA A 81 17.49 25.27 -17.45
C ALA A 81 19.00 25.52 -17.65
N ALA A 82 19.37 26.40 -18.58
CA ALA A 82 20.77 26.75 -18.84
C ALA A 82 21.46 27.48 -17.67
N ARG A 83 20.67 28.09 -16.77
CA ARG A 83 21.17 28.86 -15.62
C ARG A 83 21.01 28.12 -14.29
N LEU A 84 20.38 26.96 -14.29
CA LEU A 84 20.10 26.19 -13.08
C LEU A 84 21.40 25.62 -12.50
N PRO A 85 21.73 25.88 -11.23
CA PRO A 85 22.87 25.23 -10.59
C PRO A 85 22.72 23.72 -10.56
N THR A 86 23.83 23.00 -10.71
CA THR A 86 23.85 21.54 -10.62
C THR A 86 23.43 21.00 -9.26
N CYS A 87 23.57 21.80 -8.19
CA CYS A 87 23.12 21.44 -6.84
C CYS A 87 21.63 21.67 -6.60
N TYR A 88 20.89 22.25 -7.57
CA TYR A 88 19.45 22.39 -7.49
C TYR A 88 18.84 21.15 -8.11
N SER A 89 18.60 20.14 -7.26
CA SER A 89 17.96 18.90 -7.68
C SER A 89 16.45 18.96 -7.49
N PRO A 90 15.68 18.04 -8.10
CA PRO A 90 14.22 17.95 -7.91
C PRO A 90 13.77 17.79 -6.45
N LYS A 91 14.69 17.43 -5.54
CA LYS A 91 14.45 17.32 -4.09
C LYS A 91 14.38 18.69 -3.40
N LEU A 92 15.12 19.69 -3.90
CA LEU A 92 15.30 20.99 -3.26
C LEU A 92 13.99 21.74 -2.98
N PRO A 93 13.00 21.79 -3.91
CA PRO A 93 11.74 22.48 -3.64
C PRO A 93 11.00 21.92 -2.43
N THR A 94 10.93 20.59 -2.32
CA THR A 94 10.33 19.90 -1.17
C THR A 94 10.98 20.31 0.14
N VAL A 95 12.32 20.34 0.18
CA VAL A 95 13.08 20.72 1.38
C VAL A 95 12.77 22.16 1.78
N ILE A 96 12.85 23.10 0.84
CA ILE A 96 12.57 24.52 1.13
C ILE A 96 11.14 24.70 1.62
N LEU A 97 10.15 24.13 0.92
CA LEU A 97 8.74 24.25 1.27
C LEU A 97 8.45 23.64 2.66
N ALA A 98 8.94 22.43 2.93
CA ALA A 98 8.71 21.75 4.21
C ALA A 98 9.37 22.48 5.39
N ARG A 99 10.61 22.97 5.21
CA ARG A 99 11.34 23.73 6.23
C ARG A 99 10.78 25.14 6.45
N ALA A 100 10.14 25.71 5.43
CA ALA A 100 9.45 26.99 5.54
C ALA A 100 8.02 26.87 6.12
N GLY A 101 7.53 25.64 6.38
CA GLY A 101 6.20 25.39 6.95
C GLY A 101 5.08 25.14 5.93
N PHE A 102 5.40 25.10 4.63
CA PHE A 102 4.46 24.85 3.54
C PHE A 102 4.37 23.35 3.19
N VAL A 103 4.09 22.52 4.21
CA VAL A 103 4.15 21.05 4.09
C VAL A 103 3.13 20.49 3.10
N LEU A 104 1.93 21.07 3.02
CA LEU A 104 0.92 20.60 2.06
C LEU A 104 1.34 20.84 0.60
N GLU A 105 2.02 21.96 0.30
CA GLU A 105 2.59 22.20 -1.03
C GLU A 105 3.76 21.25 -1.32
N ALA A 106 4.60 20.98 -0.31
CA ALA A 106 5.69 20.01 -0.43
C ALA A 106 5.16 18.59 -0.71
N ILE A 107 4.06 18.20 -0.08
CA ILE A 107 3.34 16.95 -0.33
C ILE A 107 2.78 16.93 -1.75
N LEU A 108 2.05 17.97 -2.16
CA LEU A 108 1.47 18.06 -3.51
C LEU A 108 2.56 17.90 -4.58
N TYR A 109 3.68 18.61 -4.44
CA TYR A 109 4.80 18.48 -5.36
C TYR A 109 5.38 17.06 -5.36
N THR A 110 5.60 16.48 -4.18
CA THR A 110 6.19 15.13 -4.05
C THR A 110 5.28 14.03 -4.60
N ASP A 111 3.96 14.20 -4.53
CA ASP A 111 2.98 13.25 -5.06
C ASP A 111 3.04 13.08 -6.60
N HIS A 112 3.68 14.00 -7.33
CA HIS A 112 3.91 13.87 -8.77
C HIS A 112 5.05 12.90 -9.11
N PHE A 113 5.85 12.48 -8.13
CA PHE A 113 7.00 11.62 -8.32
C PHE A 113 6.69 10.17 -7.97
N ALA A 114 7.37 9.25 -8.62
CA ALA A 114 7.36 7.82 -8.33
C ALA A 114 8.17 7.49 -7.05
N ASP A 115 7.89 8.20 -5.94
CA ASP A 115 8.62 8.09 -4.67
C ASP A 115 7.69 8.06 -3.44
N ARG A 116 6.96 6.95 -3.32
CA ARG A 116 6.03 6.71 -2.20
C ARG A 116 6.68 6.81 -0.83
N ARG A 117 7.98 6.49 -0.71
CA ARG A 117 8.71 6.61 0.56
C ARG A 117 8.79 8.07 0.99
N SER A 118 9.28 8.93 0.11
CA SER A 118 9.34 10.39 0.35
C SER A 118 7.95 10.95 0.65
N THR A 119 6.93 10.47 -0.07
CA THR A 119 5.53 10.83 0.12
C THR A 119 4.97 10.49 1.50
N VAL A 120 5.20 9.27 1.99
CA VAL A 120 4.79 8.83 3.33
C VAL A 120 5.55 9.59 4.41
N MET A 121 6.86 9.78 4.22
CA MET A 121 7.73 10.49 5.17
C MET A 121 7.29 11.95 5.37
N LEU A 122 6.97 12.67 4.30
CA LEU A 122 6.45 14.04 4.40
C LEU A 122 5.13 14.12 5.14
N ARG A 123 4.23 13.14 4.93
CA ARG A 123 2.97 13.06 5.66
C ARG A 123 3.20 12.77 7.13
N MET A 124 4.15 11.88 7.47
CA MET A 124 4.54 11.64 8.86
C MET A 124 5.11 12.91 9.50
N TYR A 125 5.98 13.62 8.79
CA TYR A 125 6.49 14.92 9.22
C TYR A 125 5.37 15.94 9.44
N GLY A 126 4.39 15.99 8.54
CA GLY A 126 3.17 16.79 8.66
C GLY A 126 2.37 16.44 9.91
N ASP A 127 2.16 15.16 10.18
CA ASP A 127 1.41 14.67 11.34
C ASP A 127 2.13 14.97 12.66
N ILE A 128 3.46 14.80 12.69
CA ILE A 128 4.29 15.05 13.87
C ILE A 128 4.31 16.54 14.24
N ASN A 129 4.46 17.43 13.26
CA ASN A 129 4.68 18.85 13.52
C ASN A 129 3.39 19.68 13.52
N TYR A 130 2.34 19.21 12.83
CA TYR A 130 1.12 20.00 12.60
C TYR A 130 -0.17 19.24 12.96
N GLY A 131 -0.12 17.95 13.32
CA GLY A 131 -1.30 17.20 13.77
C GLY A 131 -2.35 16.91 12.69
N LEU A 132 -1.93 16.82 11.42
CA LEU A 132 -2.84 16.82 10.25
C LEU A 132 -3.46 15.44 9.91
N THR A 133 -3.02 14.35 10.53
CA THR A 133 -3.51 12.96 10.32
C THR A 133 -3.44 12.46 8.86
N LEU A 134 -2.53 13.00 8.06
CA LEU A 134 -2.33 12.74 6.64
C LEU A 134 -1.80 11.33 6.34
N THR A 135 -0.94 10.78 7.19
CA THR A 135 -0.31 9.47 6.93
C THR A 135 -1.36 8.38 6.90
N LYS A 136 -2.28 8.38 7.88
CA LYS A 136 -3.33 7.37 8.00
C LYS A 136 -4.27 7.34 6.79
N GLN A 137 -4.69 8.51 6.32
CA GLN A 137 -5.55 8.64 5.16
C GLN A 137 -4.84 8.13 3.91
N TYR A 138 -3.63 8.64 3.65
CA TYR A 138 -2.84 8.26 2.48
C TYR A 138 -2.53 6.76 2.43
N CYS A 139 -2.11 6.15 3.55
CA CYS A 139 -1.83 4.72 3.58
C CYS A 139 -3.09 3.89 3.32
N SER A 140 -4.27 4.33 3.78
CA SER A 140 -5.53 3.62 3.53
C SER A 140 -5.91 3.64 2.05
N ASP A 141 -5.77 4.80 1.39
CA ASP A 141 -6.01 4.96 -0.04
C ASP A 141 -4.98 4.16 -0.86
N LEU A 142 -3.71 4.22 -0.43
CA LEU A 142 -2.61 3.49 -1.04
C LEU A 142 -2.81 1.98 -1.02
N ILE A 143 -3.33 1.41 0.08
CA ILE A 143 -3.66 -0.03 0.15
C ILE A 143 -4.70 -0.36 -0.92
N SER A 144 -5.80 0.38 -0.98
CA SER A 144 -6.89 0.12 -1.93
C SER A 144 -6.43 0.21 -3.39
N ASP A 145 -5.69 1.27 -3.71
CA ASP A 145 -5.20 1.53 -5.06
C ASP A 145 -4.11 0.57 -5.49
N THR A 146 -3.17 0.27 -4.58
CA THR A 146 -2.08 -0.67 -4.87
C THR A 146 -2.64 -2.06 -5.05
N LEU A 147 -3.53 -2.50 -4.15
CA LEU A 147 -4.15 -3.82 -4.24
C LEU A 147 -4.92 -4.00 -5.56
N SER A 148 -5.78 -3.04 -5.91
CA SER A 148 -6.57 -3.12 -7.15
C SER A 148 -5.68 -3.12 -8.40
N ARG A 149 -4.66 -2.26 -8.45
CA ARG A 149 -3.73 -2.17 -9.59
C ARG A 149 -2.85 -3.41 -9.71
N SER A 150 -2.22 -3.83 -8.63
CA SER A 150 -1.30 -4.98 -8.63
C SER A 150 -2.02 -6.27 -9.04
N ILE A 151 -3.28 -6.45 -8.62
CA ILE A 151 -4.10 -7.59 -9.03
C ILE A 151 -4.54 -7.48 -10.49
N ASN A 152 -4.85 -6.28 -11.00
CA ASN A 152 -5.14 -6.10 -12.43
C ASN A 152 -3.90 -6.30 -13.31
N ALA A 153 -2.70 -5.96 -12.83
CA ALA A 153 -1.45 -6.22 -13.54
C ALA A 153 -1.20 -7.72 -13.74
N ILE A 154 -1.55 -8.54 -12.75
CA ILE A 154 -1.52 -10.01 -12.87
C ILE A 154 -2.44 -10.49 -14.01
N VAL A 155 -3.63 -9.91 -14.13
CA VAL A 155 -4.58 -10.24 -15.21
C VAL A 155 -4.05 -9.80 -16.58
N GLY A 156 -3.37 -8.65 -16.66
CA GLY A 156 -2.77 -8.15 -17.89
C GLY A 156 -1.58 -8.98 -18.37
N ALA A 157 -0.90 -9.70 -17.48
CA ALA A 157 0.24 -10.56 -17.81
C ALA A 157 0.23 -11.89 -17.01
N PRO A 158 -0.72 -12.80 -17.26
CA PRO A 158 -0.86 -14.04 -16.48
C PRO A 158 0.37 -14.94 -16.54
N ALA A 159 1.16 -14.88 -17.63
CA ALA A 159 2.41 -15.60 -17.79
C ALA A 159 3.47 -15.23 -16.73
N HIS A 160 3.37 -14.03 -16.13
CA HIS A 160 4.25 -13.54 -15.08
C HIS A 160 3.60 -13.58 -13.70
N TYR A 161 2.56 -14.41 -13.52
CA TYR A 161 1.80 -14.52 -12.28
C TYR A 161 2.70 -14.68 -11.05
N GLU A 162 3.58 -15.69 -11.04
CA GLU A 162 4.37 -16.05 -9.86
C GLU A 162 5.33 -14.94 -9.45
N THR A 163 6.13 -14.45 -10.40
CA THR A 163 7.10 -13.38 -10.14
C THR A 163 6.40 -12.09 -9.73
N THR A 164 5.22 -11.82 -10.29
CA THR A 164 4.44 -10.64 -9.93
C THR A 164 3.86 -10.77 -8.53
N ILE A 165 3.20 -11.89 -8.18
CA ILE A 165 2.58 -12.06 -6.86
C ILE A 165 3.62 -12.11 -5.74
N GLU A 166 4.75 -12.79 -5.94
CA GLU A 166 5.85 -12.82 -4.96
C GLU A 166 6.39 -11.42 -4.68
N ARG A 167 6.54 -10.60 -5.73
CA ARG A 167 6.96 -9.21 -5.58
C ARG A 167 5.91 -8.35 -4.85
N ILE A 168 4.61 -8.60 -5.02
CA ILE A 168 3.55 -7.92 -4.26
C ILE A 168 3.64 -8.34 -2.79
N GLU A 169 3.68 -9.64 -2.55
CA GLU A 169 3.78 -10.26 -1.23
C GLU A 169 4.94 -9.66 -0.45
N GLU A 170 6.14 -9.68 -1.01
CA GLU A 170 7.35 -9.15 -0.35
C GLU A 170 7.27 -7.64 -0.12
N ASN A 171 6.92 -6.85 -1.14
CA ASN A 171 7.02 -5.40 -1.01
C ASN A 171 5.85 -4.80 -0.24
N VAL A 172 4.61 -5.17 -0.54
CA VAL A 172 3.42 -4.52 0.03
C VAL A 172 3.22 -4.96 1.47
N VAL A 173 3.30 -6.26 1.77
CA VAL A 173 3.08 -6.76 3.14
C VAL A 173 4.21 -6.30 4.06
N GLN A 174 5.47 -6.41 3.65
CA GLN A 174 6.59 -5.93 4.48
C GLN A 174 6.46 -4.45 4.80
N SER A 175 6.22 -3.64 3.78
CA SER A 175 6.09 -2.19 3.89
C SER A 175 4.94 -1.77 4.82
N LEU A 176 3.77 -2.43 4.70
CA LEU A 176 2.63 -2.15 5.57
C LEU A 176 2.89 -2.60 7.00
N LEU A 177 3.55 -3.74 7.22
CA LEU A 177 3.90 -4.24 8.56
C LEU A 177 4.85 -3.26 9.25
N GLU A 178 5.83 -2.75 8.51
CA GLU A 178 6.76 -1.75 9.02
C GLU A 178 6.04 -0.46 9.46
N LEU A 179 5.12 0.04 8.63
CA LEU A 179 4.30 1.20 9.02
C LEU A 179 3.39 0.88 10.21
N ASP A 180 2.82 -0.32 10.27
CA ASP A 180 1.97 -0.76 11.38
C ASP A 180 2.71 -0.67 12.72
N ILE A 181 3.93 -1.23 12.73
CA ILE A 181 4.87 -1.24 13.85
C ILE A 181 5.22 0.20 14.26
N VAL A 182 5.58 1.04 13.30
CA VAL A 182 6.08 2.40 13.54
C VAL A 182 4.98 3.38 13.94
N THR A 183 3.86 3.40 13.24
CA THR A 183 2.80 4.39 13.46
C THR A 183 1.75 3.93 14.46
N ASN A 184 1.77 2.67 14.91
CA ASN A 184 0.74 2.07 15.76
C ASN A 184 -0.66 2.08 15.11
N GLU A 185 -0.72 1.92 13.79
CA GLU A 185 -1.98 1.88 13.05
C GLU A 185 -2.13 0.49 12.42
N PRO A 186 -3.33 -0.13 12.45
CA PRO A 186 -3.54 -1.51 12.03
C PRO A 186 -3.66 -1.67 10.50
N TYR A 187 -2.69 -1.16 9.74
CA TYR A 187 -2.62 -1.25 8.28
C TYR A 187 -2.62 -2.70 7.75
N ILE A 188 -1.94 -3.64 8.41
CA ILE A 188 -1.94 -5.04 7.97
C ILE A 188 -3.33 -5.66 8.12
N VAL A 189 -4.00 -5.41 9.25
CA VAL A 189 -5.38 -5.89 9.46
C VAL A 189 -6.35 -5.23 8.47
N ARG A 190 -6.11 -3.96 8.11
CA ARG A 190 -6.89 -3.28 7.06
C ARG A 190 -6.65 -3.91 5.69
N LEU A 191 -5.42 -4.24 5.31
CA LEU A 191 -5.11 -4.97 4.08
C LEU A 191 -5.88 -6.29 4.04
N GLU A 192 -5.78 -7.09 5.10
CA GLU A 192 -6.47 -8.37 5.25
C GLU A 192 -7.97 -8.23 5.07
N THR A 193 -8.57 -7.23 5.72
CA THR A 193 -10.01 -6.95 5.61
C THR A 193 -10.39 -6.54 4.19
N GLN A 194 -9.60 -5.69 3.53
CA GLN A 194 -9.86 -5.30 2.14
C GLN A 194 -9.72 -6.49 1.17
N ILE A 195 -8.74 -7.36 1.37
CA ILE A 195 -8.58 -8.58 0.57
C ILE A 195 -9.83 -9.44 0.65
N ILE A 196 -10.31 -9.74 1.87
CA ILE A 196 -11.53 -10.55 2.05
C ILE A 196 -12.75 -9.88 1.43
N ASN A 197 -12.94 -8.57 1.63
CA ASN A 197 -14.05 -7.83 1.00
C ASN A 197 -14.00 -7.94 -0.54
N LYS A 198 -12.81 -7.86 -1.14
CA LYS A 198 -12.64 -8.02 -2.60
C LYS A 198 -12.93 -9.45 -3.05
N MET A 199 -12.55 -10.47 -2.26
CA MET A 199 -12.86 -11.86 -2.58
C MET A 199 -14.36 -12.15 -2.52
N GLU A 200 -15.05 -11.67 -1.49
CA GLU A 200 -16.52 -11.80 -1.37
C GLU A 200 -17.25 -11.10 -2.52
N PHE A 201 -16.80 -9.89 -2.88
CA PHE A 201 -17.33 -9.16 -4.03
C PHE A 201 -17.12 -9.92 -5.35
N LEU A 202 -15.92 -10.46 -5.58
CA LEU A 202 -15.62 -11.27 -6.76
C LEU A 202 -16.46 -12.54 -6.82
N PHE A 203 -16.66 -13.20 -5.67
CA PHE A 203 -17.54 -14.36 -5.58
C PHE A 203 -18.98 -13.99 -5.99
N ALA A 204 -19.50 -12.85 -5.52
CA ALA A 204 -20.86 -12.39 -5.87
C ALA A 204 -21.05 -12.08 -7.37
N GLN A 205 -19.97 -11.83 -8.12
CA GLN A 205 -20.02 -11.64 -9.57
C GLN A 205 -20.09 -12.93 -10.37
N LEU A 206 -19.83 -14.09 -9.75
CA LEU A 206 -19.83 -15.36 -10.42
C LEU A 206 -21.26 -15.87 -10.67
N ASN A 207 -21.51 -16.41 -11.86
CA ASN A 207 -22.80 -17.02 -12.19
C ASN A 207 -23.05 -18.27 -11.34
N VAL A 208 -24.28 -18.50 -10.86
CA VAL A 208 -24.61 -19.70 -10.07
C VAL A 208 -24.28 -20.99 -10.82
N LEU A 209 -24.56 -21.04 -12.13
CA LEU A 209 -24.21 -22.16 -13.00
C LEU A 209 -22.91 -21.86 -13.74
N VAL A 210 -21.96 -22.79 -13.63
CA VAL A 210 -20.66 -22.70 -14.32
C VAL A 210 -20.84 -23.16 -15.78
N ARG A 211 -20.35 -22.33 -16.71
CA ARG A 211 -20.43 -22.59 -18.15
C ARG A 211 -19.72 -23.88 -18.55
N GLU A 212 -20.16 -24.50 -19.64
CA GLU A 212 -19.60 -25.77 -20.14
C GLU A 212 -18.17 -25.64 -20.66
N GLU A 213 -17.76 -24.44 -21.06
CA GLU A 213 -16.39 -24.14 -21.49
C GLU A 213 -15.34 -24.25 -20.36
N HIS A 214 -15.77 -24.28 -19.09
CA HIS A 214 -14.86 -24.46 -17.97
C HIS A 214 -14.75 -25.93 -17.57
N LEU A 215 -13.52 -26.40 -17.37
CA LEU A 215 -13.25 -27.76 -16.91
C LEU A 215 -13.78 -27.95 -15.48
N LEU A 216 -14.75 -28.86 -15.31
CA LEU A 216 -15.30 -29.24 -14.02
C LEU A 216 -15.02 -30.73 -13.72
N PRO A 217 -14.79 -31.11 -12.44
CA PRO A 217 -14.61 -30.21 -11.30
C PRO A 217 -13.30 -29.41 -11.43
N ARG A 218 -13.34 -28.13 -11.07
CA ARG A 218 -12.11 -27.32 -11.00
C ARG A 218 -11.27 -27.77 -9.81
N PRO A 219 -9.94 -27.68 -9.88
CA PRO A 219 -9.12 -27.84 -8.69
C PRO A 219 -9.47 -26.74 -7.67
N PRO A 220 -9.30 -27.00 -6.36
CA PRO A 220 -9.59 -26.02 -5.33
C PRO A 220 -8.87 -24.69 -5.54
N LEU A 221 -9.45 -23.57 -5.07
CA LEU A 221 -8.90 -22.22 -5.25
C LEU A 221 -7.44 -22.08 -4.76
N TYR A 222 -7.02 -22.87 -3.78
CA TYR A 222 -5.67 -22.85 -3.21
C TYR A 222 -4.66 -23.71 -3.99
N CYS A 223 -5.09 -24.38 -5.06
CA CYS A 223 -4.22 -25.09 -5.99
C CYS A 223 -3.81 -24.18 -7.13
N LYS A 224 -2.53 -24.24 -7.52
CA LYS A 224 -2.00 -23.47 -8.65
C LYS A 224 -2.69 -23.90 -9.94
N HIS A 225 -3.48 -23.01 -10.51
CA HIS A 225 -3.92 -23.12 -11.89
C HIS A 225 -2.81 -22.64 -12.82
N MET A 226 -2.38 -23.51 -13.74
CA MET A 226 -1.47 -23.10 -14.80
C MET A 226 -2.27 -22.39 -15.89
N PHE A 227 -2.21 -21.07 -15.91
CA PHE A 227 -2.70 -20.27 -17.03
C PHE A 227 -1.59 -20.26 -18.10
N THR A 228 -1.89 -20.75 -19.30
CA THR A 228 -0.94 -20.73 -20.41
C THR A 228 -0.84 -19.34 -21.03
N ALA A 229 0.37 -18.94 -21.44
CA ALA A 229 0.68 -17.58 -21.91
C ALA A 229 -0.07 -17.15 -23.19
N SER A 230 -0.77 -18.08 -23.84
CA SER A 230 -1.48 -17.89 -25.11
C SER A 230 -2.98 -17.61 -24.96
N ASP A 231 -3.54 -17.69 -23.75
CA ASP A 231 -4.99 -17.77 -23.60
C ASP A 231 -5.61 -16.40 -23.32
N SER A 232 -6.56 -15.99 -24.17
CA SER A 232 -7.51 -14.96 -23.79
C SER A 232 -8.38 -15.50 -22.67
N LEU A 233 -8.12 -15.06 -21.44
CA LEU A 233 -8.90 -15.48 -20.27
C LEU A 233 -10.36 -15.04 -20.43
N SER A 234 -11.28 -15.97 -20.19
CA SER A 234 -12.69 -15.67 -19.99
C SER A 234 -12.91 -14.82 -18.72
N GLU A 235 -14.06 -14.15 -18.61
CA GLU A 235 -14.41 -13.37 -17.42
C GLU A 235 -14.36 -14.20 -16.13
N GLU A 236 -14.79 -15.46 -16.19
CA GLU A 236 -14.77 -16.35 -15.03
C GLU A 236 -13.34 -16.77 -14.64
N GLU A 237 -12.45 -17.02 -15.61
CA GLU A 237 -11.04 -17.29 -15.35
C GLU A 237 -10.31 -16.08 -14.78
N VAL A 238 -10.64 -14.87 -15.26
CA VAL A 238 -10.13 -13.62 -14.68
C VAL A 238 -10.54 -13.50 -13.21
N ILE A 239 -11.80 -13.77 -12.87
CA ILE A 239 -12.27 -13.73 -11.49
C ILE A 239 -11.53 -14.76 -10.62
N HIS A 240 -11.39 -16.00 -11.10
CA HIS A 240 -10.65 -17.06 -10.39
C HIS A 240 -9.17 -16.71 -10.16
N LEU A 241 -8.50 -16.16 -11.18
CA LEU A 241 -7.12 -15.69 -11.07
C LEU A 241 -6.97 -14.62 -9.99
N LYS A 242 -7.89 -13.65 -9.95
CA LYS A 242 -7.92 -12.61 -8.91
C LYS A 242 -8.15 -13.20 -7.53
N LEU A 243 -9.12 -14.11 -7.38
CA LEU A 243 -9.42 -14.80 -6.11
C LEU A 243 -8.19 -15.56 -5.58
N HIS A 244 -7.46 -16.26 -6.46
CA HIS A 244 -6.25 -16.98 -6.07
C HIS A 244 -5.13 -16.02 -5.64
N ALA A 245 -4.93 -14.90 -6.35
CA ALA A 245 -3.96 -13.87 -5.99
C ALA A 245 -4.27 -13.23 -4.63
N TYR A 246 -5.55 -12.93 -4.37
CA TYR A 246 -6.01 -12.43 -3.09
C TYR A 246 -5.79 -13.42 -1.94
N LEU A 247 -6.15 -14.69 -2.15
CA LEU A 247 -5.90 -15.76 -1.19
C LEU A 247 -4.41 -15.83 -0.84
N ARG A 248 -3.53 -15.84 -1.85
CA ARG A 248 -2.08 -15.89 -1.65
C ARG A 248 -1.57 -14.71 -0.82
N LEU A 249 -1.99 -13.50 -1.15
CA LEU A 249 -1.58 -12.30 -0.42
C LEU A 249 -2.06 -12.31 1.05
N PHE A 250 -3.27 -12.79 1.30
CA PHE A 250 -3.83 -12.94 2.66
C PHE A 250 -3.04 -13.98 3.49
N ILE A 251 -2.70 -15.11 2.89
CA ILE A 251 -1.88 -16.13 3.58
C ILE A 251 -0.47 -15.59 3.83
N HIS A 252 0.12 -14.91 2.85
CA HIS A 252 1.41 -14.28 3.03
C HIS A 252 1.40 -13.25 4.17
N SER A 253 0.35 -12.42 4.30
CA SER A 253 0.26 -11.45 5.40
C SER A 253 0.22 -12.12 6.77
N LEU A 254 -0.56 -13.20 6.92
CA LEU A 254 -0.62 -13.97 8.17
C LEU A 254 0.69 -14.70 8.47
N THR A 255 1.31 -15.31 7.46
CA THR A 255 2.59 -16.02 7.61
C THR A 255 3.72 -15.05 7.95
N LYS A 256 3.77 -13.89 7.29
CA LYS A 256 4.77 -12.85 7.53
C LYS A 256 4.67 -12.23 8.93
N THR A 257 3.47 -12.22 9.50
CA THR A 257 3.18 -11.72 10.85
C THR A 257 3.16 -12.81 11.92
N ASN A 258 3.56 -14.05 11.59
CA ASN A 258 3.49 -15.22 12.46
C ASN A 258 2.10 -15.47 13.07
N ARG A 259 1.04 -14.97 12.44
CA ARG A 259 -0.35 -15.09 12.94
C ARG A 259 -1.12 -16.26 12.33
N LEU A 260 -0.61 -16.90 11.28
CA LEU A 260 -1.37 -17.93 10.55
C LEU A 260 -1.81 -19.09 11.44
N GLU A 261 -0.89 -19.65 12.23
CA GLU A 261 -1.19 -20.81 13.09
C GLU A 261 -2.17 -20.43 14.21
N ASP A 262 -1.96 -19.30 14.86
CA ASP A 262 -2.84 -18.77 15.91
C ASP A 262 -4.25 -18.50 15.39
N GLU A 263 -4.37 -17.78 14.27
CA GLU A 263 -5.67 -17.49 13.66
C GLU A 263 -6.37 -18.75 13.17
N LEU A 264 -5.62 -19.73 12.64
CA LEU A 264 -6.16 -21.02 12.25
C LEU A 264 -6.67 -21.80 13.46
N ASN A 265 -5.90 -21.89 14.54
CA ASN A 265 -6.30 -22.59 15.75
C ASN A 265 -7.53 -21.94 16.41
N LYS A 266 -7.59 -20.60 16.45
CA LYS A 266 -8.78 -19.85 16.90
C LYS A 266 -9.98 -20.20 16.03
N THR A 267 -9.84 -20.12 14.71
CA THR A 267 -10.93 -20.38 13.75
C THR A 267 -11.43 -21.82 13.85
N LEU A 268 -10.52 -22.80 13.92
CA LEU A 268 -10.89 -24.21 14.09
C LEU A 268 -11.54 -24.48 15.45
N SER A 269 -11.13 -23.81 16.52
CA SER A 269 -11.78 -23.95 17.83
C SER A 269 -13.23 -23.47 17.83
N VAL A 270 -13.54 -22.44 17.02
CA VAL A 270 -14.91 -21.95 16.80
C VAL A 270 -15.67 -22.95 15.95
N LEU A 271 -15.12 -23.40 14.81
CA LEU A 271 -15.78 -24.37 13.95
C LEU A 271 -16.01 -25.73 14.62
N ALA A 272 -15.19 -26.10 15.62
CA ALA A 272 -15.34 -27.33 16.39
C ALA A 272 -16.65 -27.41 17.19
N GLN A 273 -17.34 -26.28 17.40
CA GLN A 273 -18.67 -26.30 18.02
C GLN A 273 -19.75 -26.86 17.10
N TYR A 274 -19.52 -26.85 15.78
CA TYR A 274 -20.48 -27.25 14.76
C TYR A 274 -20.21 -28.63 14.19
N ASP A 275 -18.99 -29.15 14.36
CA ASP A 275 -18.56 -30.39 13.71
C ASP A 275 -18.10 -31.44 14.73
N PHE A 276 -18.63 -32.65 14.57
CA PHE A 276 -18.17 -33.84 15.31
C PHE A 276 -16.76 -34.30 14.89
N VAL A 277 -16.21 -33.79 13.78
CA VAL A 277 -14.88 -34.13 13.28
C VAL A 277 -13.75 -33.38 14.02
N PHE A 278 -13.97 -32.16 14.49
CA PHE A 278 -12.92 -31.34 15.15
C PHE A 278 -12.82 -31.60 16.67
N GLN A 279 -13.29 -32.75 17.16
CA GLN A 279 -13.35 -33.14 18.60
C GLN A 279 -12.02 -33.06 19.37
N SER A 280 -10.88 -32.88 18.71
CA SER A 280 -9.58 -32.68 19.35
C SER A 280 -9.36 -31.25 19.89
N ALA A 281 -10.15 -30.26 19.44
CA ALA A 281 -10.11 -28.90 19.94
C ALA A 281 -11.20 -28.67 21.00
N LYS A 282 -10.82 -28.15 22.18
CA LYS A 282 -11.83 -27.71 23.17
C LYS A 282 -12.57 -26.49 22.61
N PRO A 283 -13.91 -26.51 22.51
CA PRO A 283 -14.67 -25.35 22.04
C PRO A 283 -14.43 -24.18 23.00
N SER A 284 -14.06 -23.02 22.45
CA SER A 284 -13.93 -21.80 23.22
C SER A 284 -15.27 -21.05 23.20
N LEU A 285 -15.86 -20.81 24.37
CA LEU A 285 -17.15 -20.14 24.54
C LEU A 285 -17.10 -18.61 24.34
N GLN A 286 -15.98 -18.04 23.88
CA GLN A 286 -15.64 -16.63 24.17
C GLN A 286 -15.28 -15.69 23.01
N SER A 287 -15.48 -16.01 21.73
CA SER A 287 -15.40 -14.96 20.71
C SER A 287 -16.54 -15.00 19.69
N ASN A 288 -17.55 -14.17 19.94
CA ASN A 288 -18.56 -13.76 18.95
C ASN A 288 -17.96 -12.91 17.80
N LEU A 289 -16.63 -12.86 17.66
CA LEU A 289 -15.94 -12.06 16.65
C LEU A 289 -15.49 -12.96 15.51
N VAL A 290 -16.00 -12.67 14.32
CA VAL A 290 -15.67 -13.38 13.09
C VAL A 290 -14.31 -12.92 12.60
N SER A 291 -13.36 -13.85 12.52
CA SER A 291 -12.03 -13.57 11.97
C SER A 291 -12.08 -13.47 10.45
N ASN A 292 -11.16 -12.70 9.87
CA ASN A 292 -10.99 -12.65 8.41
C ASN A 292 -10.67 -14.04 7.82
N LEU A 293 -10.01 -14.92 8.59
CA LEU A 293 -9.74 -16.29 8.17
C LEU A 293 -11.02 -17.13 8.08
N MET A 294 -11.97 -16.94 9.00
CA MET A 294 -13.26 -17.63 8.92
C MET A 294 -14.07 -17.20 7.69
N ARG A 295 -14.07 -15.90 7.37
CA ARG A 295 -14.65 -15.38 6.12
C ARG A 295 -13.97 -15.95 4.88
N LEU A 296 -12.65 -16.12 4.91
CA LEU A 296 -11.91 -16.79 3.84
C LEU A 296 -12.37 -18.24 3.64
N ILE A 297 -12.48 -19.01 4.72
CA ILE A 297 -12.99 -20.40 4.66
C ILE A 297 -14.38 -20.42 4.03
N LEU A 298 -15.25 -19.49 4.40
CA LEU A 298 -16.59 -19.39 3.83
C LEU A 298 -16.56 -19.13 2.31
N VAL A 299 -15.71 -18.22 1.83
CA VAL A 299 -15.53 -17.99 0.38
C VAL A 299 -15.04 -19.25 -0.34
N VAL A 300 -14.06 -19.96 0.23
CA VAL A 300 -13.53 -21.20 -0.36
C VAL A 300 -14.62 -22.28 -0.43
N LEU A 301 -15.39 -22.48 0.65
CA LEU A 301 -16.51 -23.43 0.65
C LEU A 301 -17.57 -23.05 -0.38
N ARG A 302 -17.96 -21.78 -0.43
CA ARG A 302 -18.93 -21.28 -1.41
C ARG A 302 -18.49 -21.56 -2.84
N LEU A 303 -17.21 -21.42 -3.16
CA LEU A 303 -16.68 -21.74 -4.49
C LEU A 303 -16.72 -23.24 -4.80
N ILE A 304 -16.31 -24.10 -3.86
CA ILE A 304 -16.34 -25.56 -4.03
C ILE A 304 -17.78 -26.04 -4.27
N TYR A 305 -18.72 -25.63 -3.40
CA TYR A 305 -20.11 -26.07 -3.50
C TYR A 305 -20.87 -25.42 -4.66
N ARG A 306 -20.46 -24.24 -5.13
CA ARG A 306 -20.95 -23.67 -6.41
C ARG A 306 -20.61 -24.61 -7.57
N ASP A 307 -19.36 -25.06 -7.64
CA ASP A 307 -18.89 -25.92 -8.74
C ASP A 307 -19.52 -27.30 -8.69
N GLU A 308 -19.59 -27.91 -7.51
CA GLU A 308 -20.29 -29.18 -7.31
C GLU A 308 -21.78 -29.07 -7.67
N SER A 309 -22.45 -27.99 -7.25
CA SER A 309 -23.86 -27.73 -7.57
C SER A 309 -24.07 -27.62 -9.09
N SER A 310 -23.17 -26.93 -9.79
CA SER A 310 -23.21 -26.84 -11.26
C SER A 310 -23.05 -28.22 -11.94
N VAL A 311 -22.12 -29.05 -11.47
CA VAL A 311 -21.97 -30.44 -11.96
C VAL A 311 -23.21 -31.28 -11.67
N ALA A 312 -23.79 -31.12 -10.48
CA ALA A 312 -24.94 -31.90 -10.06
C ALA A 312 -26.22 -31.49 -10.80
N ALA A 313 -26.38 -30.21 -11.15
CA ALA A 313 -27.49 -29.71 -11.96
C ALA A 313 -27.50 -30.34 -13.36
N LYS A 314 -26.33 -30.61 -13.94
CA LYS A 314 -26.18 -31.25 -15.26
C LYS A 314 -26.54 -32.75 -15.24
N THR A 315 -26.29 -33.44 -14.12
CA THR A 315 -26.45 -34.91 -14.02
C THR A 315 -27.83 -35.38 -13.52
N LYS A 316 -28.73 -34.47 -13.12
CA LYS A 316 -30.13 -34.74 -12.69
C LYS A 316 -30.32 -35.98 -11.80
N SER A 317 -29.50 -36.14 -10.76
CA SER A 317 -29.59 -37.25 -9.80
C SER A 317 -30.16 -36.81 -8.44
N LYS A 318 -30.60 -37.74 -7.59
CA LYS A 318 -31.05 -37.40 -6.21
C LYS A 318 -29.96 -36.70 -5.37
N LYS A 319 -28.68 -37.02 -5.62
CA LYS A 319 -27.52 -36.33 -5.03
C LYS A 319 -27.43 -34.84 -5.42
N SER A 320 -28.08 -34.45 -6.52
CA SER A 320 -28.17 -33.05 -6.96
C SER A 320 -28.96 -32.16 -6.01
N SER A 321 -30.01 -32.70 -5.40
CA SER A 321 -30.80 -31.95 -4.41
C SER A 321 -30.01 -31.70 -3.12
N ASP A 322 -29.21 -32.67 -2.67
CA ASP A 322 -28.43 -32.56 -1.44
C ASP A 322 -27.32 -31.49 -1.59
N ILE A 323 -26.58 -31.53 -2.70
CA ILE A 323 -25.49 -30.56 -2.99
C ILE A 323 -26.05 -29.14 -3.15
N LEU A 324 -27.21 -29.00 -3.80
CA LEU A 324 -27.86 -27.70 -3.94
C LEU A 324 -28.27 -27.12 -2.58
N GLN A 325 -28.81 -27.95 -1.67
CA GLN A 325 -29.15 -27.53 -0.31
C GLN A 325 -27.91 -27.12 0.49
N LEU A 326 -26.80 -27.87 0.37
CA LEU A 326 -25.52 -27.51 0.98
C LEU A 326 -25.01 -26.16 0.46
N TYR A 327 -25.03 -25.95 -0.86
CA TYR A 327 -24.63 -24.67 -1.45
C TYR A 327 -25.52 -23.52 -0.95
N GLN A 328 -26.84 -23.70 -0.94
CA GLN A 328 -27.79 -22.70 -0.44
C GLN A 328 -27.57 -22.38 1.04
N SER A 329 -27.23 -23.36 1.87
CA SER A 329 -26.95 -23.15 3.30
C SER A 329 -25.75 -22.23 3.58
N LEU A 330 -24.80 -22.16 2.63
CA LEU A 330 -23.62 -21.30 2.71
C LEU A 330 -23.90 -19.87 2.26
N LEU A 331 -25.04 -19.60 1.62
CA LEU A 331 -25.43 -18.25 1.17
C LEU A 331 -26.14 -17.52 2.31
N THR A 332 -25.84 -16.23 2.46
CA THR A 332 -26.51 -15.37 3.44
C THR A 332 -27.74 -14.76 2.78
N ASP A 333 -28.93 -14.96 3.35
CA ASP A 333 -30.19 -14.42 2.82
C ASP A 333 -30.61 -13.11 3.52
N ASP A 334 -29.93 -12.71 4.60
CA ASP A 334 -30.27 -11.55 5.44
C ASP A 334 -29.01 -10.81 5.90
N GLU A 335 -28.96 -9.49 5.67
CA GLU A 335 -27.86 -8.60 6.08
C GLU A 335 -27.70 -8.51 7.61
N ASN A 336 -28.73 -8.88 8.38
CA ASN A 336 -28.71 -8.87 9.85
C ASN A 336 -28.32 -10.22 10.47
N GLU A 337 -28.03 -11.22 9.64
CA GLU A 337 -27.65 -12.54 10.09
C GLU A 337 -26.20 -12.57 10.58
N SER A 338 -25.93 -13.27 11.68
CA SER A 338 -24.56 -13.48 12.15
C SER A 338 -23.75 -14.22 11.07
N ASP A 339 -22.52 -13.76 10.82
CA ASP A 339 -21.56 -14.40 9.91
C ASP A 339 -21.24 -15.87 10.26
N LEU A 340 -21.61 -16.34 11.45
CA LEU A 340 -21.50 -17.74 11.87
C LEU A 340 -22.65 -18.63 11.37
N LYS A 341 -23.82 -18.06 11.09
CA LYS A 341 -25.01 -18.85 10.69
C LYS A 341 -24.83 -19.66 9.40
N PRO A 342 -24.08 -19.21 8.37
CA PRO A 342 -23.79 -20.04 7.21
C PRO A 342 -23.08 -21.35 7.60
N PHE A 343 -22.16 -21.31 8.57
CA PHE A 343 -21.49 -22.51 9.06
C PHE A 343 -22.44 -23.41 9.84
N GLU A 344 -23.27 -22.85 10.71
CA GLU A 344 -24.30 -23.60 11.44
C GLU A 344 -25.23 -24.39 10.50
N ARG A 345 -25.77 -23.70 9.50
CA ARG A 345 -26.68 -24.30 8.51
C ARG A 345 -25.97 -25.35 7.67
N PHE A 346 -24.73 -25.08 7.25
CA PHE A 346 -23.94 -26.02 6.47
C PHE A 346 -23.61 -27.29 7.25
N PHE A 347 -23.05 -27.17 8.46
CA PHE A 347 -22.65 -28.33 9.26
C PHE A 347 -23.85 -29.15 9.78
N ALA A 348 -25.04 -28.55 9.90
CA ALA A 348 -26.26 -29.30 10.19
C ALA A 348 -26.67 -30.26 9.07
N LEU A 349 -26.23 -30.01 7.83
CA LEU A 349 -26.55 -30.80 6.63
C LEU A 349 -25.36 -31.63 6.12
N ALA A 350 -24.14 -31.19 6.41
CA ALA A 350 -22.89 -31.76 5.92
C ALA A 350 -22.66 -33.20 6.41
N ARG A 351 -22.09 -34.04 5.54
CA ARG A 351 -21.58 -35.36 5.88
C ARG A 351 -20.09 -35.29 6.18
N GLU A 352 -19.51 -36.40 6.65
CA GLU A 352 -18.07 -36.48 6.94
C GLU A 352 -17.18 -36.12 5.73
N THR A 353 -17.63 -36.46 4.51
CA THR A 353 -16.94 -36.10 3.25
C THR A 353 -16.98 -34.61 2.95
N ASP A 354 -18.01 -33.90 3.38
CA ASP A 354 -18.18 -32.45 3.19
C ASP A 354 -17.26 -31.69 4.14
N ALA A 355 -17.18 -32.14 5.39
CA ALA A 355 -16.21 -31.63 6.38
C ALA A 355 -14.74 -31.85 5.97
N ALA A 356 -14.47 -32.84 5.10
CA ALA A 356 -13.12 -33.09 4.60
C ALA A 356 -12.57 -31.90 3.78
N HIS A 357 -13.40 -31.11 3.09
CA HIS A 357 -12.94 -29.91 2.36
C HIS A 357 -12.33 -28.86 3.30
N VAL A 358 -12.99 -28.61 4.44
CA VAL A 358 -12.46 -27.69 5.47
C VAL A 358 -11.16 -28.24 6.05
N ARG A 359 -11.10 -29.55 6.31
CA ARG A 359 -9.90 -30.22 6.83
C ARG A 359 -8.72 -30.12 5.86
N LEU A 360 -8.92 -30.43 4.59
CA LEU A 360 -7.90 -30.35 3.54
C LEU A 360 -7.39 -28.93 3.38
N PHE A 361 -8.29 -27.93 3.39
CA PHE A 361 -7.87 -26.53 3.33
C PHE A 361 -7.08 -26.13 4.58
N SER A 362 -7.49 -26.57 5.77
CA SER A 362 -6.79 -26.30 7.02
C SER A 362 -5.41 -26.96 7.09
N GLU A 363 -5.29 -28.20 6.60
CA GLU A 363 -4.00 -28.89 6.45
C GLU A 363 -3.09 -28.17 5.46
N TRP A 364 -3.65 -27.70 4.35
CA TRP A 364 -2.92 -26.87 3.40
C TRP A 364 -2.45 -25.56 4.05
N LEU A 365 -3.29 -24.86 4.82
CA LEU A 365 -2.91 -23.66 5.56
C LEU A 365 -1.78 -23.94 6.55
N ARG A 366 -1.86 -25.04 7.32
CA ARG A 366 -0.78 -25.47 8.23
C ARG A 366 0.53 -25.70 7.49
N SER A 367 0.48 -26.29 6.29
CA SER A 367 1.68 -26.49 5.47
C SER A 367 2.34 -25.18 5.01
N LYS A 368 1.62 -24.04 5.07
CA LYS A 368 2.12 -22.69 4.76
C LYS A 368 2.54 -21.90 5.99
N ALA A 369 2.31 -22.41 7.20
CA ALA A 369 2.82 -21.78 8.41
C ALA A 369 4.36 -21.86 8.37
N ASN A 370 5.01 -20.73 8.63
CA ASN A 370 6.46 -20.68 8.71
C ASN A 370 6.94 -21.54 9.89
N HIS A 371 7.49 -22.72 9.61
CA HIS A 371 8.22 -23.51 10.60
C HIS A 371 9.69 -23.08 10.75
N GLY A 372 10.11 -22.02 10.04
CA GLY A 372 11.51 -21.58 9.95
C GLY A 372 11.73 -20.11 10.32
N ASN A 373 12.57 -19.91 11.34
CA ASN A 373 13.49 -18.78 11.52
C ASN A 373 12.98 -17.39 11.94
N SER A 374 11.92 -17.29 12.74
CA SER A 374 11.83 -16.10 13.61
C SER A 374 11.43 -16.50 15.02
N ASN A 375 12.24 -16.13 16.02
CA ASN A 375 11.90 -16.26 17.43
C ASN A 375 10.80 -15.26 17.86
N LEU A 376 10.15 -14.60 16.90
CA LEU A 376 9.15 -13.58 17.15
C LEU A 376 7.79 -14.23 17.40
N GLN A 377 7.17 -13.82 18.49
CA GLN A 377 5.78 -14.13 18.78
C GLN A 377 4.85 -13.58 17.68
N PRO A 378 3.64 -14.14 17.51
CA PRO A 378 2.61 -13.62 16.63
C PRO A 378 2.45 -12.11 16.78
N TYR A 379 2.45 -11.38 15.68
CA TYR A 379 2.36 -9.92 15.71
C TYR A 379 0.99 -9.48 16.21
N ASP A 380 0.97 -8.73 17.31
CA ASP A 380 -0.22 -8.04 17.80
C ASP A 380 0.19 -6.75 18.52
N ARG A 381 -0.79 -6.06 19.11
CA ARG A 381 -0.54 -4.81 19.82
C ARG A 381 0.43 -4.96 21.01
N THR A 382 0.45 -6.14 21.64
CA THR A 382 1.28 -6.47 22.82
C THR A 382 2.69 -6.91 22.42
N THR A 383 2.85 -7.60 21.30
CA THR A 383 4.15 -8.09 20.82
C THR A 383 4.86 -7.09 19.91
N ARG A 384 4.17 -6.04 19.46
CA ARG A 384 4.68 -5.00 18.57
C ARG A 384 6.03 -4.42 18.98
N GLU A 385 6.29 -4.24 20.28
CA GLU A 385 7.57 -3.69 20.73
C GLU A 385 8.74 -4.65 20.46
N MET A 386 8.54 -5.96 20.60
CA MET A 386 9.53 -6.97 20.19
C MET A 386 9.75 -6.97 18.68
N TRP A 387 8.67 -6.77 17.90
CA TRP A 387 8.76 -6.62 16.45
C TRP A 387 9.51 -5.33 16.07
N TYR A 388 9.23 -4.22 16.76
CA TYR A 388 9.95 -2.95 16.59
C TYR A 388 11.46 -3.14 16.82
N GLU A 389 11.84 -3.74 17.94
CA GLU A 389 13.26 -4.01 18.28
C GLU A 389 13.93 -4.96 17.29
N SER A 390 13.24 -6.03 16.86
CA SER A 390 13.79 -6.99 15.92
C SER A 390 13.95 -6.43 14.52
N VAL A 391 12.96 -5.68 14.03
CA VAL A 391 12.99 -5.12 12.68
C VAL A 391 13.95 -3.94 12.61
N ILE A 392 13.97 -3.06 13.63
CA ILE A 392 14.96 -1.98 13.72
C ILE A 392 16.37 -2.53 13.92
N GLY A 393 16.56 -3.53 14.78
CA GLY A 393 17.86 -4.17 14.99
C GLY A 393 18.40 -4.80 13.72
N SER A 394 17.54 -5.46 12.94
CA SER A 394 17.90 -6.03 11.62
C SER A 394 18.25 -4.94 10.60
N LEU A 395 17.52 -3.82 10.58
CA LEU A 395 17.79 -2.71 9.67
C LEU A 395 19.06 -1.94 10.05
N ALA A 396 19.32 -1.69 11.33
CA ALA A 396 20.58 -1.11 11.78
C ALA A 396 21.77 -1.95 11.32
N ALA A 397 21.66 -3.27 11.38
CA ALA A 397 22.67 -4.19 10.85
C ALA A 397 22.78 -4.12 9.31
N GLN A 398 21.65 -4.12 8.59
CA GLN A 398 21.62 -4.01 7.12
C GLN A 398 22.17 -2.67 6.61
N HIS A 399 21.86 -1.56 7.28
CA HIS A 399 22.38 -0.22 6.98
C HIS A 399 23.88 -0.10 7.25
N HIS A 400 24.43 -0.84 8.21
CA HIS A 400 25.88 -0.94 8.41
C HIS A 400 26.58 -1.87 7.40
N SER A 401 25.88 -2.86 6.83
CA SER A 401 26.46 -3.88 5.93
C SER A 401 26.21 -3.65 4.43
N ALA A 402 25.42 -2.66 4.02
CA ALA A 402 25.12 -2.41 2.62
C ALA A 402 26.37 -1.94 1.84
N PRO A 403 26.73 -2.61 0.72
CA PRO A 403 27.86 -2.19 -0.12
C PRO A 403 27.60 -0.79 -0.72
N LEU A 404 28.68 0.00 -0.80
CA LEU A 404 28.79 1.38 -1.32
C LEU A 404 28.23 1.64 -2.74
N SER A 405 27.64 0.64 -3.40
CA SER A 405 27.27 0.65 -4.81
C SER A 405 25.81 1.03 -5.08
N THR A 406 24.93 1.07 -4.08
CA THR A 406 23.71 1.89 -4.14
C THR A 406 24.09 3.29 -3.67
N PRO A 407 23.76 4.38 -4.42
CA PRO A 407 24.19 5.73 -4.06
C PRO A 407 23.82 5.98 -2.60
N ARG A 408 24.85 6.01 -1.75
CA ARG A 408 24.70 6.20 -0.32
C ARG A 408 24.04 7.53 -0.06
N ALA A 409 23.26 7.56 1.01
CA ALA A 409 22.71 8.72 1.69
C ALA A 409 23.76 9.75 2.21
N ASP A 410 25.00 9.75 1.70
CA ASP A 410 26.10 10.58 2.21
C ASP A 410 26.34 11.88 1.44
N THR A 411 25.57 12.17 0.39
CA THR A 411 25.43 13.52 -0.13
C THR A 411 23.95 13.81 -0.27
N SER A 412 23.31 14.32 0.79
CA SER A 412 22.08 15.08 0.56
C SER A 412 22.44 16.15 -0.46
N ASP A 413 21.82 16.13 -1.64
CA ASP A 413 21.99 17.18 -2.66
C ASP A 413 21.71 18.58 -2.07
N CYS A 414 21.03 18.64 -0.93
CA CYS A 414 20.70 19.84 -0.18
C CYS A 414 21.63 20.10 1.02
N LEU A 415 22.70 19.31 1.26
CA LEU A 415 23.61 19.47 2.40
C LEU A 415 24.24 20.88 2.45
N TRP A 416 24.54 21.44 1.28
CA TRP A 416 25.06 22.81 1.14
C TRP A 416 24.09 23.86 1.72
N LEU A 417 22.77 23.62 1.63
CA LEU A 417 21.73 24.45 2.21
C LEU A 417 21.54 24.12 3.70
N LEU A 418 21.33 22.83 4.02
CA LEU A 418 21.03 22.34 5.37
C LEU A 418 22.12 22.71 6.39
N SER A 419 23.40 22.61 6.00
CA SER A 419 24.55 23.00 6.85
C SER A 419 24.59 24.49 7.22
N LYS A 420 23.82 25.34 6.51
CA LYS A 420 23.78 26.79 6.74
C LYS A 420 22.49 27.25 7.40
N ILE A 421 21.36 26.61 7.12
CA ILE A 421 20.07 26.96 7.73
C ILE A 421 19.88 26.36 9.14
N GLY A 422 20.71 25.38 9.52
CA GLY A 422 20.74 24.80 10.86
C GLY A 422 19.57 23.85 11.14
N GLU A 423 19.43 23.41 12.40
CA GLU A 423 18.37 22.52 12.87
C GLU A 423 17.15 23.29 13.40
N ASP A 424 16.54 24.17 12.59
CA ASP A 424 15.42 25.01 13.07
C ASP A 424 14.14 24.22 13.39
N VAL A 425 14.00 23.01 12.84
CA VAL A 425 12.89 22.09 13.16
C VAL A 425 13.42 20.84 13.87
N LYS A 426 13.09 20.72 15.16
CA LYS A 426 13.45 19.55 16.00
C LYS A 426 12.24 18.73 16.42
N VAL A 427 12.31 17.43 16.21
CA VAL A 427 11.29 16.45 16.60
C VAL A 427 11.83 15.50 17.67
N ASP A 428 10.93 14.88 18.43
CA ASP A 428 11.30 13.82 19.38
C ASP A 428 12.10 12.70 18.69
N THR A 429 13.15 12.20 19.33
CA THR A 429 14.09 11.22 18.74
C THR A 429 13.36 9.96 18.29
N ARG A 430 12.39 9.47 19.06
CA ARG A 430 11.58 8.31 18.66
C ARG A 430 10.78 8.60 17.39
N ARG A 431 10.23 9.81 17.25
CA ARG A 431 9.51 10.24 16.03
C ARG A 431 10.44 10.40 14.84
N PHE A 432 11.68 10.86 15.06
CA PHE A 432 12.72 10.90 14.03
C PHE A 432 13.06 9.50 13.52
N ASP A 433 13.31 8.57 14.43
CA ASP A 433 13.63 7.17 14.13
C ASP A 433 12.49 6.46 13.40
N GLN A 434 11.23 6.78 13.75
CA GLN A 434 10.06 6.32 13.02
C GLN A 434 10.08 6.72 11.54
N MET A 435 10.52 7.94 11.21
CA MET A 435 10.61 8.39 9.81
C MET A 435 11.79 7.75 9.06
N LEU A 436 12.89 7.43 9.75
CA LEU A 436 14.02 6.71 9.16
C LEU A 436 13.62 5.32 8.67
N PHE A 437 12.65 4.72 9.36
CA PHE A 437 12.19 3.36 9.13
C PHE A 437 11.21 3.20 7.96
N VAL A 438 10.76 4.29 7.32
CA VAL A 438 9.94 4.18 6.11
C VAL A 438 10.79 3.55 5.01
N SER A 439 10.46 2.31 4.67
CA SER A 439 11.23 1.46 3.78
C SER A 439 11.30 1.94 2.34
N ASP A 440 12.39 1.60 1.65
CA ASP A 440 12.52 1.81 0.21
C ASP A 440 11.66 0.83 -0.61
N TYR A 441 11.22 -0.30 -0.04
CA TYR A 441 10.45 -1.33 -0.75
C TYR A 441 9.07 -0.85 -1.24
N TRP A 442 8.53 0.24 -0.67
CA TRP A 442 7.35 0.95 -1.17
C TRP A 442 7.45 1.36 -2.65
N THR A 443 8.67 1.45 -3.18
CA THR A 443 8.98 2.03 -4.50
C THR A 443 9.08 1.01 -5.64
N ALA A 444 8.96 -0.30 -5.37
CA ALA A 444 9.22 -1.36 -6.35
C ALA A 444 8.10 -1.55 -7.39
N TYR A 445 6.94 -0.91 -7.20
CA TYR A 445 5.74 -1.16 -8.00
C TYR A 445 5.42 -0.13 -9.09
N GLN A 446 6.31 0.82 -9.37
CA GLN A 446 6.04 1.84 -10.38
C GLN A 446 6.79 1.52 -11.68
N SER A 447 6.06 0.99 -12.65
CA SER A 447 6.44 1.16 -14.05
C SER A 447 6.13 2.62 -14.45
N SER A 448 7.01 3.25 -15.21
CA SER A 448 6.89 4.64 -15.69
C SER A 448 5.62 4.92 -16.52
N ALA A 449 4.89 3.89 -16.91
CA ALA A 449 3.69 3.99 -17.73
C ALA A 449 2.41 4.30 -16.92
N GLU A 450 2.46 4.26 -15.59
CA GLU A 450 1.25 4.21 -14.77
C GLU A 450 0.98 5.53 -14.03
N GLY A 451 0.04 6.32 -14.57
CA GLY A 451 -0.57 7.46 -13.86
C GLY A 451 0.05 8.83 -14.12
N GLY A 452 0.93 8.98 -15.13
CA GLY A 452 1.55 10.27 -15.46
C GLY A 452 2.57 10.77 -14.44
N LEU A 453 2.99 9.91 -13.51
CA LEU A 453 4.00 10.24 -12.51
C LEU A 453 5.39 10.34 -13.13
N ILE A 454 6.20 11.25 -12.60
CA ILE A 454 7.60 11.42 -12.99
C ILE A 454 8.39 10.24 -12.42
N THR A 455 9.05 9.47 -13.30
CA THR A 455 9.84 8.28 -12.94
C THR A 455 11.19 8.63 -12.32
N LEU A 456 11.15 9.44 -11.27
CA LEU A 456 12.30 9.90 -10.51
C LEU A 456 11.99 9.72 -9.02
N ARG A 457 12.99 9.26 -8.26
CA ARG A 457 12.94 9.22 -6.80
C ARG A 457 13.59 10.47 -6.24
N LEU A 458 12.89 11.16 -5.33
CA LEU A 458 13.42 12.34 -4.65
C LEU A 458 14.42 11.98 -3.57
N HIS A 459 14.35 10.75 -3.02
CA HIS A 459 15.25 10.27 -1.96
C HIS A 459 15.30 11.25 -0.77
N LEU A 460 14.13 11.70 -0.31
CA LEU A 460 14.06 12.45 0.95
C LEU A 460 14.56 11.56 2.08
N THR A 461 15.24 12.18 3.04
CA THR A 461 15.63 11.59 4.31
C THR A 461 15.05 12.45 5.43
N PRO A 462 14.83 11.89 6.63
CA PRO A 462 14.33 12.67 7.76
C PRO A 462 15.20 13.89 8.07
N GLY A 463 16.52 13.77 7.86
CA GLY A 463 17.50 14.86 8.04
C GLY A 463 17.32 16.04 7.08
N ASP A 464 16.64 15.84 5.95
CA ASP A 464 16.28 16.95 5.06
C ASP A 464 15.10 17.77 5.59
N LEU A 465 14.30 17.20 6.50
CA LEU A 465 13.06 17.79 7.01
C LEU A 465 13.24 18.32 8.44
N CYS A 466 13.96 17.60 9.29
CA CYS A 466 14.06 17.87 10.73
C CYS A 466 15.33 17.25 11.33
N ALA A 467 15.56 17.52 12.62
CA ALA A 467 16.59 16.89 13.42
C ALA A 467 15.98 16.29 14.72
N PRO A 468 16.60 15.26 15.31
CA PRO A 468 16.22 14.79 16.64
C PRO A 468 16.50 15.84 17.72
N ARG A 469 15.74 15.79 18.82
CA ARG A 469 15.89 16.69 19.98
C ARG A 469 16.99 16.27 20.93
#